data_AF-A0A7S2D9E3-F1
#
_entry.id   AF-A0A7S2D9E3-F1
#
_cell.length_a   1.000
_cell.length_b   1.000
_cell.length_c   1.000
_cell.angle_alpha   90.00
_cell.angle_beta   90.00
_cell.angle_gamma   90.00
#
_symmetry.space_group_name_H-M   'P 1'
#
loop_
_entity.id
_entity.type
_entity.pdbx_description
1 polymer ?
#
loop_
_entity_poly.entity_id
_entity_poly.type
_entity_poly.pdbx_seq_one_letter_code
_entity_poly.pdbx_strand_id
1 'polypeptide(L)'
;EEGSWEGRGGRYRENYEVLKRGLEMNGFKFYVAEENRGYIISTILSPSKHPNWDFEFMYKFLAQRGYVIYPGKLSKADSFRLGTIGKIYPEDCENLLLVMNEAFRKMGINLPLKGDEM
;
A
#
# COMPACT_ATOMS: atom_id res chain seq x y z
N GLU A 1 -14.27 7.36 22.19
CA GLU A 1 -13.03 6.92 22.87
C GLU A 1 -12.39 5.79 22.07
N GLU A 2 -11.14 5.94 21.60
CA GLU A 2 -10.39 4.87 20.89
C GLU A 2 -10.02 3.66 21.79
N GLY A 3 -10.46 3.66 23.05
CA GLY A 3 -10.24 2.57 24.00
C GLY A 3 -11.10 1.33 23.72
N SER A 4 -12.24 1.48 23.04
CA SER A 4 -13.14 0.35 22.71
C SER A 4 -12.72 -0.38 21.43
N TRP A 5 -13.27 -1.59 21.23
CA TRP A 5 -13.04 -2.34 20.00
C TRP A 5 -13.72 -1.66 18.81
N GLU A 6 -14.88 -1.03 19.00
CA GLU A 6 -15.58 -0.26 17.97
C GLU A 6 -14.76 0.95 17.54
N GLY A 7 -14.17 1.68 18.50
CA GLY A 7 -13.34 2.85 18.22
C GLY A 7 -12.10 2.50 17.40
N ARG A 8 -11.36 1.45 17.78
CA ARG A 8 -10.20 0.97 17.00
C ARG A 8 -10.60 0.40 15.65
N GLY A 9 -11.68 -0.37 15.60
CA GLY A 9 -12.21 -0.94 14.37
C GLY A 9 -12.63 0.12 13.35
N GLY A 10 -13.25 1.21 13.83
CA GLY A 10 -13.59 2.38 13.02
C GLY A 10 -12.36 3.01 12.37
N ARG A 11 -11.32 3.32 13.17
CA ARG A 11 -10.07 3.88 12.64
C ARG A 11 -9.36 2.95 11.66
N TYR A 12 -9.27 1.65 11.95
CA TYR A 12 -8.62 0.71 11.02
C TYR A 12 -9.36 0.62 9.67
N ARG A 13 -10.69 0.69 9.71
CA ARG A 13 -11.52 0.78 8.49
C ARG A 13 -11.25 2.06 7.73
N GLU A 14 -11.23 3.20 8.41
CA GLU A 14 -10.95 4.49 7.78
C GLU A 14 -9.55 4.53 7.13
N ASN A 15 -8.53 4.05 7.83
CA ASN A 15 -7.17 3.87 7.31
C ASN A 15 -7.16 3.03 6.02
N TYR A 16 -7.86 1.89 6.04
CA TYR A 16 -8.00 1.03 4.87
C TYR A 16 -8.67 1.74 3.70
N GLU A 17 -9.75 2.49 3.94
CA GLU A 17 -10.46 3.20 2.87
C GLU A 17 -9.62 4.31 2.24
N VAL A 18 -8.85 5.05 3.04
CA VAL A 18 -7.87 6.05 2.54
C VAL A 18 -6.83 5.37 1.65
N LEU A 19 -6.21 4.30 2.16
CA LEU A 19 -5.17 3.56 1.44
C LEU A 19 -5.72 2.94 0.14
N LYS A 20 -6.92 2.34 0.20
CA LYS A 20 -7.62 1.75 -0.95
C LYS A 20 -7.82 2.77 -2.05
N ARG A 21 -8.45 3.91 -1.74
CA ARG A 21 -8.72 4.95 -2.73
C ARG A 21 -7.44 5.45 -3.39
N GLY A 22 -6.41 5.74 -2.61
CA GLY A 22 -5.14 6.24 -3.15
C GLY A 22 -4.43 5.22 -4.05
N LEU A 23 -4.39 3.95 -3.64
CA LEU A 23 -3.79 2.89 -4.44
C LEU A 23 -4.56 2.64 -5.75
N GLU A 24 -5.89 2.62 -5.70
CA GLU A 24 -6.73 2.45 -6.89
C GLU A 24 -6.57 3.65 -7.85
N MET A 25 -6.52 4.88 -7.33
CA MET A 25 -6.21 6.08 -8.11
C MET A 25 -4.83 6.04 -8.77
N ASN A 26 -3.86 5.40 -8.11
CA ASN A 26 -2.51 5.18 -8.62
C ASN A 26 -2.40 3.94 -9.55
N GLY A 27 -3.51 3.25 -9.84
CA GLY A 27 -3.54 2.11 -10.75
C GLY A 27 -3.11 0.76 -10.15
N PHE A 28 -2.78 0.70 -8.86
CA PHE A 28 -2.43 -0.57 -8.20
C PHE A 28 -3.61 -1.54 -8.19
N LYS A 29 -3.28 -2.83 -8.10
CA LYS A 29 -4.24 -3.92 -7.96
C LYS A 29 -4.03 -4.67 -6.65
N PHE A 30 -5.12 -4.92 -5.95
CA PHE A 30 -5.12 -5.79 -4.78
C PHE A 30 -5.13 -7.24 -5.25
N TYR A 31 -4.37 -8.10 -4.57
CA TYR A 31 -4.34 -9.54 -4.86
C TYR A 31 -5.66 -10.24 -4.49
N VAL A 32 -6.26 -9.84 -3.37
CA VAL A 32 -7.50 -10.44 -2.86
C VAL A 32 -8.72 -9.76 -3.50
N ALA A 33 -9.72 -10.55 -3.92
CA ALA A 33 -10.98 -10.05 -4.45
C ALA A 33 -11.72 -9.17 -3.42
N GLU A 34 -12.41 -8.12 -3.86
CA GLU A 34 -12.96 -7.07 -3.00
C GLU A 34 -13.88 -7.60 -1.88
N GLU A 35 -14.71 -8.57 -2.21
CA GLU A 35 -15.63 -9.25 -1.31
C GLU A 35 -14.95 -10.04 -0.18
N ASN A 36 -13.65 -10.34 -0.33
CA ASN A 36 -12.85 -11.11 0.62
C ASN A 36 -11.79 -10.26 1.35
N ARG A 37 -11.77 -8.94 1.12
CA ARG A 37 -10.79 -8.05 1.76
C ARG A 37 -11.20 -7.73 3.20
N GLY A 38 -10.23 -7.84 4.11
CA GLY A 38 -10.30 -7.22 5.43
C GLY A 38 -9.66 -5.82 5.43
N TYR A 39 -9.81 -5.10 6.55
CA TYR A 39 -9.26 -3.75 6.74
C TYR A 39 -8.04 -3.71 7.68
N ILE A 40 -7.37 -4.85 7.85
CA ILE A 40 -6.23 -5.02 8.77
C ILE A 40 -4.90 -4.97 8.03
N ILE A 41 -4.82 -5.67 6.89
CA ILE A 41 -3.64 -5.75 6.04
C ILE A 41 -4.08 -6.01 4.61
N SER A 42 -3.48 -5.28 3.67
CA SER A 42 -3.76 -5.37 2.24
C SER A 42 -2.58 -5.94 1.50
N THR A 43 -2.81 -6.92 0.62
CA THR A 43 -1.80 -7.45 -0.30
C THR A 43 -1.95 -6.81 -1.67
N ILE A 44 -0.90 -6.12 -2.14
CA ILE A 44 -0.88 -5.34 -3.37
C ILE A 44 0.05 -6.03 -4.38
N LEU A 45 -0.41 -6.23 -5.61
CA LEU A 45 0.42 -6.74 -6.69
C LEU A 45 1.54 -5.74 -7.01
N SER A 46 2.76 -6.24 -7.17
CA SER A 46 3.89 -5.42 -7.61
C SER A 46 3.81 -5.19 -9.11
N PRO A 47 4.22 -4.02 -9.65
CA PRO A 47 4.34 -3.80 -11.09
C PRO A 47 5.60 -4.49 -11.64
N SER A 48 5.66 -5.81 -11.50
CA SER A 48 6.88 -6.61 -11.75
C SER A 48 7.30 -6.66 -13.21
N LYS A 49 6.42 -6.28 -14.14
CA LYS A 49 6.74 -6.17 -15.57
C LYS A 49 7.37 -4.84 -15.95
N HIS A 50 7.27 -3.81 -15.11
CA HIS A 50 7.88 -2.52 -15.42
C HIS A 50 9.41 -2.60 -15.27
N PRO A 51 10.20 -2.20 -16.29
CA PRO A 51 11.66 -2.40 -16.29
C PRO A 51 12.41 -1.66 -15.18
N ASN A 52 11.85 -0.53 -14.70
CA ASN A 52 12.43 0.23 -13.60
C ASN A 52 11.89 -0.16 -12.22
N TRP A 53 11.07 -1.20 -12.11
CA TRP A 53 10.54 -1.63 -10.82
C TRP A 53 11.65 -2.19 -9.94
N ASP A 54 11.82 -1.59 -8.76
CA ASP A 54 12.74 -2.05 -7.73
C ASP A 54 12.07 -1.96 -6.35
N PHE A 55 11.64 -3.12 -5.84
CA PHE A 55 11.03 -3.21 -4.52
C PHE A 55 12.00 -2.82 -3.39
N GLU A 56 13.28 -3.17 -3.52
CA GLU A 56 14.27 -2.87 -2.48
C GLU A 56 14.51 -1.36 -2.39
N PHE A 57 14.58 -0.68 -3.53
CA PHE A 57 14.63 0.78 -3.58
C PHE A 57 13.41 1.39 -2.90
N MET A 58 12.19 0.99 -3.30
CA MET A 58 10.96 1.52 -2.70
C MET A 58 10.94 1.27 -1.19
N TYR A 59 11.23 0.05 -0.74
CA TYR A 59 11.26 -0.31 0.68
C TYR A 59 12.21 0.59 1.49
N LYS A 60 13.46 0.73 1.04
CA LYS A 60 14.45 1.58 1.73
C LYS A 60 14.04 3.05 1.71
N PHE A 61 13.48 3.52 0.60
CA PHE A 61 13.02 4.90 0.44
C PHE A 61 11.89 5.26 1.42
N LEU A 62 10.92 4.35 1.58
CA LEU A 62 9.83 4.48 2.57
C LEU A 62 10.36 4.40 4.00
N ALA A 63 11.23 3.41 4.29
CA ALA A 63 11.77 3.18 5.63
C ALA A 63 12.58 4.38 6.14
N GLN A 64 13.39 5.01 5.28
CA GLN A 64 14.13 6.24 5.62
C GLN A 64 13.23 7.43 5.97
N ARG A 65 11.94 7.37 5.58
CA ARG A 65 10.92 8.39 5.88
C ARG A 65 9.94 7.94 6.98
N GLY A 66 10.25 6.86 7.69
CA GLY A 66 9.46 6.37 8.83
C GLY A 66 8.37 5.37 8.46
N TYR A 67 8.28 4.91 7.21
CA TYR A 67 7.25 3.96 6.76
C TYR A 67 7.85 2.59 6.47
N VAL A 68 7.63 1.64 7.37
CA VAL A 68 8.06 0.25 7.19
C VAL A 68 6.92 -0.59 6.63
N ILE A 69 7.12 -1.14 5.43
CA ILE A 69 6.14 -2.02 4.77
C ILE A 69 6.64 -3.47 4.78
N TYR A 70 5.76 -4.43 4.48
CA TYR A 70 6.12 -5.84 4.52
C TYR A 70 6.34 -6.40 3.11
N PRO A 71 7.44 -7.11 2.84
CA PRO A 71 7.54 -7.92 1.65
C PRO A 71 6.45 -9.00 1.67
N GLY A 72 5.90 -9.31 0.50
CA GLY A 72 4.89 -10.32 0.32
C GLY A 72 5.20 -11.16 -0.91
N LYS A 73 6.12 -12.12 -0.84
CA LYS A 73 6.25 -13.06 -1.95
C LYS A 73 5.18 -14.14 -1.79
N LEU A 74 4.07 -14.01 -2.51
CA LEU A 74 3.15 -15.13 -2.69
C LEU A 74 3.75 -16.06 -3.74
N SER A 75 3.49 -17.36 -3.62
CA SER A 75 4.06 -18.38 -4.52
C SER A 75 3.67 -18.18 -5.99
N LYS A 76 2.62 -17.39 -6.27
CA LYS A 76 2.06 -17.18 -7.62
C LYS A 76 2.18 -15.74 -8.15
N ALA A 77 2.53 -14.77 -7.31
CA ALA A 77 2.59 -13.37 -7.70
C ALA A 77 3.53 -12.58 -6.79
N ASP A 78 4.37 -11.72 -7.39
CA ASP A 78 5.18 -10.78 -6.64
C ASP A 78 4.26 -9.69 -6.07
N SER A 79 4.29 -9.54 -4.74
CA SER A 79 3.42 -8.63 -4.03
C SER A 79 4.12 -8.00 -2.82
N PHE A 80 3.47 -7.02 -2.24
CA PHE A 80 3.86 -6.45 -0.97
C PHE A 80 2.62 -6.19 -0.12
N ARG A 81 2.81 -5.95 1.17
CA ARG A 81 1.70 -5.78 2.11
C ARG A 81 1.79 -4.46 2.86
N LEU A 82 0.63 -3.85 3.01
CA LEU A 82 0.43 -2.59 3.74
C LEU A 82 -0.53 -2.86 4.90
N GLY A 83 -0.05 -2.65 6.12
CA GLY A 83 -0.86 -2.79 7.34
C GLY A 83 -1.51 -1.47 7.73
N THR A 84 -2.72 -1.53 8.28
CA THR A 84 -3.54 -0.37 8.64
C THR A 84 -3.93 -0.35 10.12
N ILE A 85 -3.21 -1.13 10.94
CA ILE A 85 -3.47 -1.32 12.39
C ILE A 85 -2.38 -0.74 13.28
N GLY A 86 -2.66 -0.67 14.59
CA GLY A 86 -1.75 -0.10 15.58
C GLY A 86 -2.00 1.40 15.76
N LYS A 87 -0.95 2.16 16.05
CA LYS A 87 -1.02 3.63 16.19
C LYS A 87 -0.80 4.31 14.83
N ILE A 88 -1.68 4.00 13.90
CA ILE A 88 -1.73 4.55 12.53
C ILE A 88 -3.06 5.26 12.37
N TYR A 89 -3.05 6.46 11.82
CA TYR A 89 -4.21 7.30 11.58
C TYR A 89 -4.39 7.56 10.08
N PRO A 90 -5.55 8.07 9.63
CA PRO A 90 -5.82 8.34 8.23
C PRO A 90 -4.73 9.19 7.55
N GLU A 91 -4.22 10.19 8.26
CA GLU A 91 -3.15 11.09 7.80
C GLU A 91 -1.83 10.35 7.58
N ASP A 92 -1.53 9.31 8.35
CA ASP A 92 -0.35 8.46 8.12
C ASP A 92 -0.48 7.68 6.81
N CYS A 93 -1.69 7.21 6.49
CA CYS A 93 -1.98 6.52 5.23
C CYS A 93 -1.90 7.47 4.03
N GLU A 94 -2.38 8.70 4.16
CA GLU A 94 -2.23 9.74 3.14
C GLU A 94 -0.75 10.07 2.88
N ASN A 95 0.02 10.27 3.95
CA ASN A 95 1.44 10.55 3.84
C ASN A 95 2.22 9.37 3.24
N LEU A 96 1.89 8.12 3.61
CA LEU A 96 2.46 6.93 2.99
C LEU A 96 2.23 6.94 1.46
N LEU A 97 1.02 7.25 0.99
CA LEU A 97 0.70 7.33 -0.44
C LEU A 97 1.54 8.42 -1.13
N LEU A 98 1.70 9.59 -0.52
CA LEU A 98 2.54 10.66 -1.06
C LEU A 98 4.00 10.23 -1.20
N VAL A 99 4.54 9.56 -0.18
CA VAL A 99 5.93 9.08 -0.20
C VAL A 99 6.11 7.93 -1.20
N MET A 100 5.13 7.03 -1.33
CA MET A 100 5.12 6.01 -2.38
C MET A 100 5.15 6.64 -3.77
N ASN A 101 4.33 7.67 -4.01
CA ASN A 101 4.32 8.38 -5.30
C ASN A 101 5.69 9.02 -5.58
N GLU A 102 6.35 9.57 -4.55
CA GLU A 102 7.71 10.09 -4.69
C GLU A 102 8.71 8.99 -5.06
N ALA A 103 8.64 7.81 -4.43
CA ALA A 103 9.50 6.67 -4.74
C ALA A 103 9.33 6.22 -6.20
N PHE A 104 8.09 6.11 -6.68
CA PHE A 104 7.79 5.77 -8.09
C PHE A 104 8.39 6.79 -9.06
N ARG A 105 8.21 8.08 -8.78
CA ARG A 105 8.82 9.15 -9.58
C ARG A 105 10.35 9.07 -9.59
N LYS A 106 10.99 8.71 -8.47
CA LYS A 106 12.45 8.52 -8.39
C LYS A 106 12.94 7.29 -9.17
N MET A 107 12.12 6.25 -9.27
CA MET A 107 12.36 5.11 -10.17
C MET A 107 12.02 5.42 -11.64
N GLY A 108 11.50 6.62 -11.95
CA GLY A 108 11.06 6.95 -13.30
C GLY A 108 9.84 6.15 -13.76
N ILE A 109 8.98 5.73 -12.83
CA ILE A 109 7.71 5.07 -13.09
C ILE A 109 6.59 6.11 -12.96
N ASN A 110 5.74 6.22 -13.98
CA ASN A 110 4.61 7.12 -13.96
C ASN A 110 3.41 6.46 -13.29
N LEU A 111 2.66 7.24 -12.52
CA LEU A 111 1.36 6.84 -11.96
C LEU A 111 0.24 7.62 -12.69
N PRO A 112 -0.95 7.02 -12.90
CA PRO A 112 -1.32 5.67 -12.50
C PRO A 112 -0.63 4.58 -13.33
N LEU A 113 -0.40 3.42 -12.70
CA LEU A 113 0.12 2.23 -13.37
C LEU A 113 -0.86 1.75 -14.45
N LYS A 114 -0.28 1.29 -15.56
CA LYS A 114 -1.03 0.67 -16.66
C LYS A 114 -1.16 -0.83 -16.43
N GLY A 115 -2.23 -1.42 -16.96
CA GLY A 115 -2.54 -2.84 -16.73
C GLY A 115 -1.49 -3.82 -17.25
N ASP A 116 -0.69 -3.43 -18.23
CA ASP A 116 0.42 -4.19 -18.80
C ASP A 116 1.71 -4.15 -17.96
N GLU A 117 1.81 -3.21 -17.01
CA GLU A 117 2.95 -3.06 -16.08
C GLU A 117 2.83 -3.97 -14.85
N MET A 118 1.63 -4.51 -14.60
CA MET A 118 1.28 -5.36 -13.45
C MET A 118 1.59 -6.84 -13.66
#